data_AF-A0A536PN51-F1
#
_entry.id   AF-A0A536PN51-F1
#
_cell.length_a   1.000
_cell.length_b   1.000
_cell.length_c   1.000
_cell.angle_alpha   90.00
_cell.angle_beta   90.00
_cell.angle_gamma   90.00
#
_symmetry.space_group_name_H-M   'P 1'
#
loop_
_entity.id
_entity.type
_entity.pdbx_description
1 polymer ?
#
loop_
_entity_poly.entity_id
_entity_poly.type
_entity_poly.pdbx_seq_one_letter_code
_entity_poly.pdbx_strand_id
1 'polypeptide(L)'
;MSTTVTSALLDERVAAARGALSAAEERVVDFIARHREEVAFLSAAEIARELATSDATVIRAAQSLGYSGLPELKSELQNALRSRATPALRLGRSLEELGDDPAAILEHVLANERQLVEDAKVSLRPADFVRALDVIDDAQRVLVFGIGPNSAHAEYLAMRLVRLRRNAIAVTARGVGLADALLDMRKGDALVAIAYEQAAPEVRITLDRARELRLRSVLVTDSLGLALAGRFTVALSARRAGSGMYHQSGITIVILDALLMALAARHRASALEAAEELQRLRDGIARAG
;
A
#
# COMPACT_ATOMS: atom_id res chain seq x y z
N MET A 1 -4.03 11.05 -12.61
CA MET A 1 -2.68 10.83 -12.03
C MET A 1 -2.44 9.37 -11.62
N SER A 2 -3.48 8.55 -11.38
CA SER A 2 -3.38 7.07 -11.19
C SER A 2 -2.93 6.32 -12.46
N THR A 3 -3.35 6.81 -13.62
CA THR A 3 -3.05 6.29 -14.96
C THR A 3 -1.55 6.17 -15.22
N THR A 4 -0.73 7.05 -14.63
CA THR A 4 0.69 7.14 -14.99
C THR A 4 1.51 5.99 -14.41
N VAL A 5 1.09 5.34 -13.32
CA VAL A 5 1.94 4.37 -12.59
C VAL A 5 1.71 2.91 -13.02
N THR A 6 0.48 2.45 -13.21
CA THR A 6 0.22 1.11 -13.79
C THR A 6 0.48 1.09 -15.29
N SER A 7 0.24 2.21 -15.99
CA SER A 7 0.80 2.39 -17.34
C SER A 7 2.32 2.28 -17.28
N ALA A 8 2.98 2.98 -16.35
CA ALA A 8 4.43 2.92 -16.22
C ALA A 8 4.96 1.50 -15.92
N LEU A 9 4.30 0.66 -15.12
CA LEU A 9 4.81 -0.69 -14.85
C LEU A 9 4.76 -1.60 -16.09
N LEU A 10 3.64 -1.61 -16.82
CA LEU A 10 3.55 -2.34 -18.08
C LEU A 10 4.49 -1.71 -19.12
N ASP A 11 4.58 -0.38 -19.19
CA ASP A 11 5.48 0.33 -20.11
C ASP A 11 6.96 0.04 -19.79
N GLU A 12 7.33 -0.05 -18.51
CA GLU A 12 8.65 -0.44 -18.03
C GLU A 12 8.95 -1.91 -18.36
N ARG A 13 8.00 -2.82 -18.14
CA ARG A 13 8.13 -4.24 -18.51
C ARG A 13 8.26 -4.41 -20.02
N VAL A 14 7.47 -3.67 -20.79
CA VAL A 14 7.55 -3.65 -22.26
C VAL A 14 8.91 -3.13 -22.69
N ALA A 15 9.36 -1.97 -22.17
CA ALA A 15 10.66 -1.39 -22.50
C ALA A 15 11.83 -2.31 -22.11
N ALA A 16 11.76 -2.97 -20.95
CA ALA A 16 12.77 -3.90 -20.48
C ALA A 16 12.83 -5.20 -21.30
N ALA A 17 11.69 -5.65 -21.84
CA ALA A 17 11.62 -6.83 -22.69
C ALA A 17 12.01 -6.55 -24.16
N ARG A 18 12.03 -5.27 -24.60
CA ARG A 18 12.40 -4.92 -25.98
C ARG A 18 13.83 -5.40 -26.27
N GLY A 19 13.97 -6.11 -27.39
CA GLY A 19 15.24 -6.72 -27.83
C GLY A 19 15.42 -8.20 -27.47
N ALA A 20 14.61 -8.75 -26.57
CA ALA A 20 14.61 -10.17 -26.23
C ALA A 20 13.40 -10.95 -26.80
N LEU A 21 12.45 -10.26 -27.41
CA LEU A 21 11.23 -10.83 -27.97
C LEU A 21 11.46 -11.37 -29.39
N SER A 22 10.81 -12.48 -29.73
CA SER A 22 10.65 -12.89 -31.14
C SER A 22 9.71 -11.94 -31.88
N ALA A 23 9.80 -11.88 -33.21
CA ALA A 23 8.92 -11.04 -34.03
C ALA A 23 7.42 -11.32 -33.82
N ALA A 24 7.05 -12.55 -33.47
CA ALA A 24 5.66 -12.91 -33.17
C ALA A 24 5.23 -12.42 -31.78
N GLU A 25 6.12 -12.48 -30.79
CA GLU A 25 5.86 -11.94 -29.45
C GLU A 25 5.84 -10.41 -29.45
N GLU A 26 6.72 -9.76 -30.22
CA GLU A 26 6.74 -8.30 -30.35
C GLU A 26 5.41 -7.76 -30.91
N ARG A 27 4.85 -8.42 -31.93
CA ARG A 27 3.51 -8.07 -32.45
C ARG A 27 2.42 -8.19 -31.39
N VAL A 28 2.49 -9.24 -30.55
CA VAL A 28 1.54 -9.43 -29.44
C VAL A 28 1.72 -8.36 -28.38
N VAL A 29 2.95 -8.07 -27.96
CA VAL A 29 3.27 -7.04 -26.96
C VAL A 29 2.83 -5.65 -27.44
N ASP A 30 3.09 -5.31 -28.70
CA ASP A 30 2.66 -4.02 -29.27
C ASP A 30 1.13 -3.91 -29.38
N PHE A 31 0.44 -5.02 -29.64
CA PHE A 31 -1.02 -5.05 -29.63
C PHE A 31 -1.57 -4.85 -28.20
N ILE A 32 -1.02 -5.56 -27.21
CA ILE A 32 -1.38 -5.40 -25.79
C ILE A 32 -1.16 -3.96 -25.34
N ALA A 33 -0.02 -3.36 -25.70
CA ALA A 33 0.33 -2.01 -25.31
C ALA A 33 -0.64 -0.95 -25.89
N ARG A 34 -1.17 -1.17 -27.10
CA ARG A 34 -2.11 -0.28 -27.79
C ARG A 34 -3.58 -0.52 -27.44
N HIS A 35 -3.96 -1.76 -27.15
CA HIS A 35 -5.34 -2.22 -26.97
C HIS A 35 -5.61 -2.71 -25.53
N ARG A 36 -5.01 -2.06 -24.54
CA ARG A 36 -5.04 -2.48 -23.12
C ARG A 36 -6.44 -2.73 -22.58
N GLU A 37 -7.38 -1.84 -22.91
CA GLU A 37 -8.75 -1.94 -22.40
C GLU A 37 -9.48 -3.17 -22.95
N GLU A 38 -9.24 -3.48 -24.23
CA GLU A 38 -9.86 -4.59 -24.95
C GLU A 38 -9.23 -5.93 -24.54
N VAL A 39 -7.90 -5.98 -24.53
CA VAL A 39 -7.11 -7.16 -24.13
C VAL A 39 -7.41 -7.61 -22.70
N ALA A 40 -7.77 -6.67 -21.82
CA ALA A 40 -8.21 -6.98 -20.46
C ALA A 40 -9.37 -8.00 -20.42
N PHE A 41 -10.15 -8.12 -21.50
CA PHE A 41 -11.30 -9.02 -21.59
C PHE A 41 -11.14 -10.15 -22.63
N LEU A 42 -10.30 -10.00 -23.65
CA LEU A 42 -10.06 -11.04 -24.67
C LEU A 42 -9.38 -12.32 -24.14
N SER A 43 -9.74 -13.47 -24.69
CA SER A 43 -9.05 -14.76 -24.51
C SER A 43 -7.76 -14.85 -25.35
N ALA A 44 -6.89 -15.82 -25.02
CA ALA A 44 -5.67 -16.06 -25.80
C ALA A 44 -6.00 -16.36 -27.28
N ALA A 45 -7.05 -17.14 -27.54
CA ALA A 45 -7.50 -17.50 -28.87
C ALA A 45 -8.02 -16.29 -29.67
N GLU A 46 -8.68 -15.32 -29.03
CA GLU A 46 -9.15 -14.10 -29.68
C GLU A 46 -7.98 -13.17 -30.04
N ILE A 47 -7.03 -12.98 -29.12
CA ILE A 47 -5.80 -12.20 -29.40
C ILE A 47 -4.98 -12.89 -30.50
N ALA A 48 -4.88 -14.22 -30.45
CA ALA A 48 -4.14 -15.01 -31.44
C ALA A 48 -4.76 -14.88 -32.84
N ARG A 49 -6.10 -14.89 -32.93
CA ARG A 49 -6.85 -14.71 -34.17
C ARG A 49 -6.64 -13.32 -34.76
N GLU A 50 -6.72 -12.28 -33.93
CA GLU A 50 -6.54 -10.89 -34.36
C GLU A 50 -5.15 -10.64 -34.96
N LEU A 51 -4.14 -11.33 -34.44
CA LEU A 51 -2.74 -11.15 -34.85
C LEU A 51 -2.21 -12.23 -35.81
N ALA A 52 -3.09 -13.14 -36.25
CA ALA A 52 -2.71 -14.32 -37.04
C ALA A 52 -1.50 -15.05 -36.43
N THR A 53 -1.61 -15.41 -35.15
CA THR A 53 -0.60 -16.14 -34.37
C THR A 53 -1.25 -17.30 -33.60
N SER A 54 -0.50 -17.97 -32.73
CA SER A 54 -1.01 -19.06 -31.88
C SER A 54 -1.23 -18.61 -30.43
N ASP A 55 -2.16 -19.25 -29.73
CA ASP A 55 -2.42 -19.07 -28.29
C ASP A 55 -1.13 -19.20 -27.46
N ALA A 56 -0.29 -20.18 -27.81
CA ALA A 56 1.01 -20.40 -27.17
C ALA A 56 1.97 -19.21 -27.33
N THR A 57 1.86 -18.45 -28.43
CA THR A 57 2.64 -17.23 -28.64
C THR A 57 2.10 -16.09 -27.79
N VAL A 58 0.78 -16.00 -27.60
CA VAL A 58 0.17 -15.01 -26.70
C VAL A 58 0.58 -15.25 -25.24
N ILE A 59 0.57 -16.51 -24.79
CA ILE A 59 0.99 -16.89 -23.44
C ILE A 59 2.47 -16.59 -23.24
N ARG A 60 3.33 -16.96 -24.19
CA ARG A 60 4.77 -16.68 -24.12
C ARG A 60 5.07 -15.18 -24.13
N ALA A 61 4.35 -14.38 -24.91
CA ALA A 61 4.49 -12.93 -24.89
C ALA A 61 4.19 -12.35 -23.50
N ALA A 62 3.12 -12.80 -22.83
CA ALA A 62 2.84 -12.41 -21.44
C ALA A 62 3.96 -12.86 -20.48
N GLN A 63 4.52 -14.06 -20.68
CA GLN A 63 5.63 -14.56 -19.87
C GLN A 63 6.92 -13.76 -20.06
N SER A 64 7.22 -13.34 -21.28
CA SER A 64 8.37 -12.50 -21.61
C SER A 64 8.27 -11.10 -21.00
N LEU A 65 7.07 -10.63 -20.68
CA LEU A 65 6.84 -9.40 -19.90
C LEU A 65 6.98 -9.62 -18.38
N GLY A 66 7.35 -10.83 -17.95
CA GLY A 66 7.56 -11.19 -16.55
C GLY A 66 6.28 -11.55 -15.78
N TYR A 67 5.23 -11.98 -16.49
CA TYR A 67 4.03 -12.56 -15.88
C TYR A 67 4.10 -14.10 -15.91
N SER A 68 3.33 -14.76 -15.05
CA SER A 68 3.12 -16.22 -15.09
C SER A 68 2.36 -16.67 -16.34
N GLY A 69 1.57 -15.76 -16.94
CA GLY A 69 0.86 -15.97 -18.20
C GLY A 69 -0.18 -14.89 -18.48
N LEU A 70 -1.03 -15.10 -19.49
CA LEU A 70 -2.08 -14.15 -19.88
C LEU A 70 -3.06 -13.82 -18.74
N PRO A 71 -3.49 -14.75 -17.86
CA PRO A 71 -4.41 -14.41 -16.76
C PRO A 71 -3.87 -13.35 -15.79
N GLU A 72 -2.58 -13.42 -15.43
CA GLU A 72 -1.96 -12.44 -14.53
C GLU A 72 -1.82 -11.07 -15.21
N LEU A 73 -1.41 -11.03 -16.47
CA LEU A 73 -1.39 -9.81 -17.27
C LEU A 73 -2.80 -9.18 -17.36
N LYS A 74 -3.83 -9.98 -17.67
CA LYS A 74 -5.22 -9.50 -17.72
C LYS A 74 -5.68 -8.95 -16.38
N SER A 75 -5.31 -9.59 -15.27
CA SER A 75 -5.60 -9.08 -13.92
C SER A 75 -5.01 -7.68 -13.71
N GLU A 76 -3.75 -7.45 -14.11
CA GLU A 76 -3.13 -6.12 -14.04
C GLU A 76 -3.86 -5.09 -14.91
N LEU A 77 -4.17 -5.43 -16.16
CA LEU A 77 -4.89 -4.54 -17.08
C LEU A 77 -6.29 -4.20 -16.55
N GLN A 78 -7.03 -5.17 -16.04
CA GLN A 78 -8.34 -4.96 -15.44
C GLN A 78 -8.26 -4.09 -14.18
N ASN A 79 -7.25 -4.29 -13.33
CA ASN A 79 -7.01 -3.45 -12.16
C ASN A 79 -6.74 -2.00 -12.59
N ALA A 80 -5.95 -1.79 -13.65
CA ALA A 80 -5.72 -0.46 -14.22
C ALA A 80 -7.01 0.20 -14.72
N LEU A 81 -7.90 -0.55 -15.37
CA LEU A 81 -9.22 -0.04 -15.79
C LEU A 81 -10.12 0.30 -14.59
N ARG A 82 -10.12 -0.53 -13.54
CA ARG A 82 -10.89 -0.27 -12.32
C ARG A 82 -10.42 1.01 -11.61
N SER A 83 -9.13 1.33 -11.68
CA SER A 83 -8.59 2.58 -11.13
C SER A 83 -9.10 3.85 -11.84
N ARG A 84 -9.62 3.73 -13.08
CA ARG A 84 -10.18 4.84 -13.88
C ARG A 84 -11.68 5.07 -13.65
N ALA A 85 -12.38 4.13 -13.03
CA ALA A 85 -13.78 4.31 -12.69
C ALA A 85 -13.94 5.50 -11.71
N THR A 86 -14.94 6.35 -11.93
CA THR A 86 -15.28 7.40 -10.96
C THR A 86 -15.60 6.77 -9.61
N PRO A 87 -15.46 7.49 -8.48
CA PRO A 87 -15.87 6.97 -7.17
C PRO A 87 -17.31 6.43 -7.18
N ALA A 88 -18.22 7.11 -7.88
CA ALA A 88 -19.61 6.66 -8.05
C ALA A 88 -19.72 5.32 -8.79
N LEU A 89 -18.98 5.11 -9.89
CA LEU A 89 -18.97 3.83 -10.61
C LEU A 89 -18.36 2.70 -9.78
N ARG A 90 -17.32 3.00 -8.99
CA ARG A 90 -16.71 2.00 -8.09
C ARG A 90 -17.68 1.61 -6.98
N LEU A 91 -18.36 2.60 -6.38
CA LEU A 91 -19.37 2.34 -5.37
C LEU A 91 -20.55 1.56 -5.95
N GLY A 92 -21.06 1.96 -7.12
CA GLY A 92 -22.17 1.27 -7.79
C GLY A 92 -21.88 -0.20 -8.02
N ARG A 93 -20.69 -0.54 -8.54
CA ARG A 93 -20.28 -1.94 -8.72
C ARG A 93 -20.18 -2.71 -7.41
N SER A 94 -19.59 -2.11 -6.37
CA SER A 94 -19.53 -2.76 -5.06
C SER A 94 -20.94 -3.01 -4.51
N LEU A 95 -21.87 -2.08 -4.67
CA LEU A 95 -23.26 -2.27 -4.24
C LEU A 95 -23.99 -3.32 -5.09
N GLU A 96 -23.73 -3.39 -6.41
CA GLU A 96 -24.26 -4.44 -7.28
C GLU A 96 -23.75 -5.83 -6.89
N GLU A 97 -22.47 -5.96 -6.54
CA GLU A 97 -21.86 -7.22 -6.09
C GLU A 97 -22.36 -7.67 -4.72
N LEU A 98 -22.59 -6.73 -3.80
CA LEU A 98 -23.01 -7.01 -2.43
C LEU A 98 -24.52 -7.17 -2.27
N GLY A 99 -25.30 -6.57 -3.18
CA GLY A 99 -26.73 -6.39 -3.00
C GLY A 99 -27.07 -5.37 -1.90
N ASP A 100 -28.37 -5.28 -1.58
CA ASP A 100 -28.89 -4.25 -0.66
C ASP A 100 -29.17 -4.76 0.76
N ASP A 101 -29.00 -6.06 1.05
CA ASP A 101 -29.25 -6.63 2.38
C ASP A 101 -28.12 -6.26 3.37
N PRO A 102 -28.40 -5.44 4.41
CA PRO A 102 -27.38 -5.03 5.38
C PRO A 102 -26.71 -6.20 6.12
N ALA A 103 -27.44 -7.29 6.37
CA ALA A 103 -26.87 -8.47 7.03
C ALA A 103 -25.86 -9.19 6.14
N ALA A 104 -26.20 -9.39 4.86
CA ALA A 104 -25.27 -9.94 3.87
C ALA A 104 -24.03 -9.05 3.66
N ILE A 105 -24.21 -7.72 3.62
CA ILE A 105 -23.10 -6.77 3.52
C ILE A 105 -22.15 -6.92 4.72
N LEU A 106 -22.68 -7.00 5.95
CA LEU A 106 -21.87 -7.20 7.15
C LEU A 106 -21.07 -8.51 7.08
N GLU A 107 -21.73 -9.62 6.75
CA GLU A 107 -21.07 -10.92 6.61
C GLU A 107 -19.97 -10.91 5.55
N HIS A 108 -20.21 -10.25 4.41
CA HIS A 108 -19.20 -10.07 3.37
C HIS A 108 -18.00 -9.27 3.87
N VAL A 109 -18.24 -8.15 4.56
CA VAL A 109 -17.17 -7.31 5.13
C VAL A 109 -16.32 -8.11 6.12
N LEU A 110 -16.96 -8.88 7.02
CA LEU A 110 -16.27 -9.74 7.99
C LEU A 110 -15.49 -10.87 7.33
N ALA A 111 -16.06 -11.52 6.32
CA ALA A 111 -15.40 -12.58 5.56
C ALA A 111 -14.14 -12.06 4.84
N ASN A 112 -14.21 -10.87 4.24
CA ASN A 112 -13.07 -10.25 3.59
C ASN A 112 -11.97 -9.88 4.58
N GLU A 113 -12.29 -9.24 5.70
CA GLU A 113 -11.29 -8.90 6.72
C GLU A 113 -10.62 -10.17 7.28
N ARG A 114 -11.37 -11.26 7.47
CA ARG A 114 -10.79 -12.57 7.84
C ARG A 114 -9.79 -13.05 6.78
N GLN A 115 -10.14 -12.97 5.50
CA GLN A 115 -9.24 -13.37 4.43
C GLN A 115 -7.98 -12.49 4.37
N LEU A 116 -8.11 -11.18 4.59
CA LEU A 116 -6.97 -10.26 4.64
C LEU A 116 -5.98 -10.60 5.77
N VAL A 117 -6.50 -11.02 6.92
CA VAL A 117 -5.66 -11.50 8.03
C VAL A 117 -4.93 -12.79 7.65
N GLU A 118 -5.59 -13.74 6.98
CA GLU A 118 -4.93 -14.97 6.49
C GLU A 118 -3.84 -14.65 5.43
N ASP A 119 -4.13 -13.75 4.49
CA ASP A 119 -3.17 -13.28 3.49
C ASP A 119 -1.96 -12.58 4.13
N ALA A 120 -2.17 -11.84 5.22
CA ALA A 120 -1.10 -11.18 5.95
C ALA A 120 -0.17 -12.18 6.65
N LYS A 121 -0.67 -13.33 7.13
CA LYS A 121 0.20 -14.39 7.70
C LYS A 121 1.20 -14.92 6.67
N VAL A 122 0.85 -14.90 5.39
CA VAL A 122 1.73 -15.35 4.30
C VAL A 122 2.66 -14.22 3.84
N SER A 123 2.15 -13.00 3.70
CA SER A 123 2.89 -11.89 3.09
C SER A 123 3.72 -11.06 4.08
N LEU A 124 3.34 -10.99 5.35
CA LEU A 124 4.06 -10.25 6.39
C LEU A 124 5.16 -11.11 6.99
N ARG A 125 6.40 -10.91 6.54
CA ARG A 125 7.55 -11.68 7.03
C ARG A 125 7.92 -11.25 8.46
N PRO A 126 8.07 -12.17 9.43
CA PRO A 126 8.49 -11.83 10.80
C PRO A 126 9.80 -11.03 10.86
N ALA A 127 10.75 -11.31 9.97
CA ALA A 127 12.02 -10.58 9.90
C ALA A 127 11.83 -9.10 9.52
N ASP A 128 10.92 -8.80 8.58
CA ASP A 128 10.63 -7.41 8.21
C ASP A 128 9.89 -6.68 9.34
N PHE A 129 8.98 -7.38 10.01
CA PHE A 129 8.29 -6.85 11.18
C PHE A 129 9.27 -6.46 12.30
N VAL A 130 10.22 -7.33 12.64
CA VAL A 130 11.27 -7.03 13.63
C VAL A 130 12.15 -5.86 13.17
N ARG A 131 12.55 -5.81 11.90
CA ARG A 131 13.31 -4.68 11.35
C ARG A 131 12.53 -3.37 11.42
N ALA A 132 11.23 -3.38 11.15
CA ALA A 132 10.39 -2.19 11.27
C ALA A 132 10.30 -1.74 12.73
N LEU A 133 10.21 -2.69 13.66
CA LEU A 133 10.23 -2.42 15.09
C LEU A 133 11.54 -1.74 15.52
N ASP A 134 12.70 -2.23 15.06
CA ASP A 134 14.01 -1.63 15.32
C ASP A 134 14.10 -0.20 14.75
N VAL A 135 13.59 0.02 13.54
CA VAL A 135 13.53 1.36 12.93
C VAL A 135 12.83 2.37 13.84
N ILE A 136 11.68 1.98 14.38
CA ILE A 136 10.85 2.82 15.25
C ILE A 136 11.47 2.99 16.63
N ASP A 137 12.04 1.92 17.20
CA ASP A 137 12.53 1.91 18.59
C ASP A 137 13.80 2.74 18.78
N ASP A 138 14.77 2.68 17.86
CA ASP A 138 16.02 3.47 18.00
C ASP A 138 15.88 4.94 17.56
N ALA A 139 14.69 5.37 17.13
CA ALA A 139 14.45 6.73 16.67
C ALA A 139 14.33 7.70 17.85
N GLN A 140 14.94 8.89 17.71
CA GLN A 140 14.72 10.00 18.66
C GLN A 140 13.32 10.61 18.50
N ARG A 141 12.81 10.59 17.27
CA ARG A 141 11.46 11.00 16.91
C ARG A 141 10.95 10.20 15.72
N VAL A 142 9.68 9.85 15.73
CA VAL A 142 9.02 9.10 14.67
C VAL A 142 8.04 10.02 13.94
N LEU A 143 8.30 10.30 12.66
CA LEU A 143 7.33 10.95 11.79
C LEU A 143 6.47 9.89 11.14
N VAL A 144 5.16 9.96 11.36
CA VAL A 144 4.20 9.05 10.73
C VAL A 144 3.51 9.78 9.60
N PHE A 145 3.86 9.44 8.37
CA PHE A 145 3.30 10.07 7.18
C PHE A 145 2.11 9.28 6.64
N GLY A 146 1.01 9.99 6.37
CA GLY A 146 -0.16 9.42 5.71
C GLY A 146 -1.12 10.52 5.28
N ILE A 147 -1.61 10.45 4.04
CA ILE A 147 -2.52 11.46 3.48
C ILE A 147 -3.87 10.83 3.10
N GLY A 148 -4.94 11.62 3.13
CA GLY A 148 -6.29 11.14 2.81
C GLY A 148 -6.77 10.13 3.84
N PRO A 149 -7.36 8.99 3.43
CA PRO A 149 -7.76 7.96 4.39
C PRO A 149 -6.63 7.49 5.31
N ASN A 150 -5.37 7.53 4.84
CA ASN A 150 -4.22 7.10 5.64
C ASN A 150 -3.78 8.15 6.67
N SER A 151 -4.31 9.39 6.65
CA SER A 151 -4.01 10.38 7.70
C SER A 151 -4.54 9.93 9.05
N ALA A 152 -5.71 9.29 9.08
CA ALA A 152 -6.28 8.72 10.30
C ALA A 152 -5.38 7.62 10.88
N HIS A 153 -4.77 6.78 10.04
CA HIS A 153 -3.80 5.76 10.50
C HIS A 153 -2.51 6.42 11.03
N ALA A 154 -2.06 7.49 10.39
CA ALA A 154 -0.88 8.23 10.83
C ALA A 154 -1.08 8.89 12.20
N GLU A 155 -2.21 9.57 12.37
CA GLU A 155 -2.62 10.18 13.64
C GLU A 155 -2.82 9.12 14.74
N TYR A 156 -3.46 8.00 14.40
CA TYR A 156 -3.62 6.87 15.32
C TYR A 156 -2.26 6.37 15.83
N LEU A 157 -1.34 6.03 14.93
CA LEU A 157 -0.03 5.51 15.31
C LEU A 157 0.77 6.54 16.12
N ALA A 158 0.84 7.78 15.67
CA ALA A 158 1.58 8.84 16.37
C ALA A 158 1.04 9.04 17.80
N MET A 159 -0.28 9.12 17.96
CA MET A 159 -0.93 9.23 19.26
C MET A 159 -0.60 8.02 20.17
N ARG A 160 -0.64 6.79 19.63
CA ARG A 160 -0.33 5.58 20.41
C ARG A 160 1.15 5.50 20.80
N LEU A 161 2.05 5.91 19.92
CA LEU A 161 3.49 6.01 20.21
C LEU A 161 3.78 7.00 21.34
N VAL A 162 3.12 8.17 21.35
CA VAL A 162 3.21 9.13 22.46
C VAL A 162 2.76 8.52 23.78
N ARG A 163 1.70 7.70 23.79
CA ARG A 163 1.26 6.96 24.99
C ARG A 163 2.28 5.91 25.46
N LEU A 164 3.19 5.47 24.59
CA LEU A 164 4.33 4.63 24.93
C LEU A 164 5.61 5.44 25.20
N ARG A 165 5.47 6.74 25.52
CA ARG A 165 6.58 7.69 25.78
C ARG A 165 7.54 7.85 24.60
N ARG A 166 7.10 7.56 23.38
CA ARG A 166 7.87 7.83 22.17
C ARG A 166 7.52 9.19 21.61
N ASN A 167 8.53 9.95 21.22
CA ASN A 167 8.32 11.20 20.52
C ASN A 167 7.83 10.89 19.10
N ALA A 168 6.56 11.14 18.81
CA ALA A 168 5.99 10.85 17.51
C ALA A 168 5.02 11.94 17.08
N ILE A 169 5.02 12.25 15.78
CA ILE A 169 4.13 13.23 15.17
C ILE A 169 3.54 12.69 13.87
N ALA A 170 2.29 13.03 13.59
CA ALA A 170 1.66 12.70 12.32
C ALA A 170 1.95 13.80 11.29
N VAL A 171 2.33 13.39 10.08
CA VAL A 171 2.52 14.26 8.92
C VAL A 171 1.41 13.96 7.93
N THR A 172 0.38 14.79 7.95
CA THR A 172 -0.87 14.59 7.18
C THR A 172 -1.13 15.70 6.15
N ALA A 173 -0.25 16.71 6.11
CA ALA A 173 -0.31 17.82 5.17
C ALA A 173 -0.10 17.37 3.71
N ARG A 174 -0.64 18.15 2.77
CA ARG A 174 -0.58 17.95 1.32
C ARG A 174 -0.13 19.21 0.61
N GLY A 175 0.28 19.07 -0.65
CA GLY A 175 0.68 20.20 -1.48
C GLY A 175 1.80 21.01 -0.83
N VAL A 176 1.68 22.34 -0.85
CA VAL A 176 2.69 23.24 -0.27
C VAL A 176 2.91 23.04 1.24
N GLY A 177 1.86 22.70 2.00
CA GLY A 177 1.98 22.45 3.44
C GLY A 177 2.77 21.19 3.78
N LEU A 178 2.92 20.26 2.82
CA LEU A 178 3.84 19.14 3.00
C LEU A 178 5.29 19.62 3.04
N ALA A 179 5.66 20.65 2.28
CA ALA A 179 7.01 21.18 2.29
C ALA A 179 7.39 21.72 3.69
N ASP A 180 6.47 22.42 4.36
CA ASP A 180 6.67 22.91 5.73
C ASP A 180 6.90 21.76 6.72
N ALA A 181 6.12 20.67 6.59
CA ALA A 181 6.30 19.50 7.45
C ALA A 181 7.62 18.75 7.18
N LEU A 182 8.06 18.71 5.92
CA LEU A 182 9.32 18.07 5.52
C LEU A 182 10.56 18.92 5.86
N LEU A 183 10.39 20.24 6.01
CA LEU A 183 11.46 21.14 6.44
C LEU A 183 11.95 20.80 7.85
N ASP A 184 11.05 20.37 8.73
CA ASP A 184 11.35 20.03 10.13
C ASP A 184 12.00 18.63 10.29
N MET A 185 12.08 17.83 9.23
CA MET A 185 12.79 16.54 9.27
C MET A 185 14.29 16.73 9.51
N ARG A 186 14.85 15.95 10.43
CA ARG A 186 16.25 16.08 10.87
C ARG A 186 16.88 14.74 11.25
N LYS A 187 18.21 14.73 11.37
CA LYS A 187 18.96 13.55 11.80
C LYS A 187 18.47 13.06 13.17
N GLY A 188 18.33 11.74 13.30
CA GLY A 188 17.78 11.09 14.51
C GLY A 188 16.30 10.76 14.39
N ASP A 189 15.62 11.32 13.39
CA ASP A 189 14.25 10.94 13.05
C ASP A 189 14.18 9.57 12.35
N ALA A 190 13.04 8.91 12.47
CA ALA A 190 12.62 7.81 11.60
C ALA A 190 11.27 8.13 10.94
N LEU A 191 11.04 7.58 9.75
CA LEU A 191 9.80 7.77 9.00
C LEU A 191 8.99 6.48 8.94
N VAL A 192 7.72 6.51 9.33
CA VAL A 192 6.74 5.47 9.00
C VAL A 192 5.80 6.05 7.95
N ALA A 193 5.90 5.60 6.70
CA ALA A 193 5.05 6.03 5.60
C ALA A 193 3.92 5.01 5.38
N ILE A 194 2.67 5.45 5.45
CA ILE A 194 1.48 4.65 5.22
C ILE A 194 0.88 5.06 3.87
N ALA A 195 1.09 4.22 2.85
CA ALA A 195 0.71 4.52 1.47
C ALA A 195 0.33 3.26 0.71
N TYR A 196 -0.67 3.36 -0.17
CA TYR A 196 -1.26 2.22 -0.90
C TYR A 196 -1.53 2.61 -2.35
N GLU A 197 -1.61 1.59 -3.23
CA GLU A 197 -2.00 1.64 -4.65
C GLU A 197 -1.15 2.51 -5.58
N GLN A 198 -0.93 3.77 -5.22
CA GLN A 198 -0.23 4.74 -6.03
C GLN A 198 0.86 5.42 -5.21
N ALA A 199 2.06 5.43 -5.78
CA ALA A 199 3.15 6.27 -5.34
C ALA A 199 2.86 7.74 -5.68
N ALA A 200 1.91 8.34 -4.97
CA ALA A 200 1.58 9.76 -5.11
C ALA A 200 2.86 10.60 -4.95
N PRO A 201 2.97 11.76 -5.65
CA PRO A 201 4.13 12.64 -5.54
C PRO A 201 4.54 12.90 -4.09
N GLU A 202 3.56 13.12 -3.21
CA GLU A 202 3.76 13.34 -1.77
C GLU A 202 4.49 12.18 -1.09
N VAL A 203 4.14 10.93 -1.41
CA VAL A 203 4.80 9.73 -0.87
C VAL A 203 6.26 9.70 -1.31
N ARG A 204 6.50 9.91 -2.61
CA ARG A 204 7.86 9.87 -3.19
C ARG A 204 8.74 10.97 -2.63
N ILE A 205 8.25 12.20 -2.59
CA ILE A 205 8.97 13.36 -2.06
C ILE A 205 9.30 13.16 -0.57
N THR A 206 8.36 12.62 0.21
CA THR A 206 8.59 12.34 1.63
C THR A 206 9.67 11.27 1.84
N LEU A 207 9.62 10.17 1.07
CA LEU A 207 10.64 9.12 1.13
C LEU A 207 12.02 9.61 0.63
N ASP A 208 12.03 10.41 -0.43
CA ASP A 208 13.27 11.00 -0.96
C ASP A 208 13.91 11.94 0.06
N ARG A 209 13.11 12.79 0.73
CA ARG A 209 13.60 13.65 1.80
C ARG A 209 14.19 12.85 2.97
N ALA A 210 13.51 11.78 3.40
CA ALA A 210 14.03 10.90 4.44
C ALA A 210 15.38 10.28 4.02
N ARG A 211 15.51 9.88 2.75
CA ARG A 211 16.75 9.31 2.20
C ARG A 211 17.89 10.33 2.10
N GLU A 212 17.61 11.56 1.67
CA GLU A 212 18.59 12.67 1.65
C GLU A 212 19.21 12.90 3.03
N LEU A 213 18.37 12.84 4.07
CA LEU A 213 18.76 12.98 5.47
C LEU A 213 19.29 11.69 6.10
N ARG A 214 19.34 10.59 5.33
CA ARG A 214 19.76 9.24 5.76
C ARG A 214 18.97 8.71 6.95
N LEU A 215 17.67 9.03 7.00
CA LEU A 215 16.75 8.51 7.99
C LEU A 215 16.38 7.07 7.65
N ARG A 216 16.16 6.25 8.68
CA ARG A 216 15.56 4.93 8.49
C ARG A 216 14.05 5.08 8.29
N SER A 217 13.47 4.23 7.45
CA SER A 217 12.06 4.33 7.12
C SER A 217 11.35 2.99 6.94
N VAL A 218 10.11 2.94 7.42
CA VAL A 218 9.17 1.82 7.26
C VAL A 218 8.08 2.24 6.28
N LEU A 219 7.86 1.44 5.23
CA LEU A 219 6.73 1.61 4.33
C LEU A 219 5.65 0.57 4.65
N VAL A 220 4.47 1.01 5.09
CA VAL A 220 3.30 0.13 5.25
C VAL A 220 2.43 0.26 4.00
N THR A 221 2.34 -0.82 3.23
CA THR A 221 1.74 -0.79 1.88
C THR A 221 1.26 -2.17 1.44
N ASP A 222 0.44 -2.23 0.39
CA ASP A 222 0.03 -3.46 -0.28
C ASP A 222 1.07 -3.89 -1.35
N SER A 223 1.22 -3.09 -2.41
CA SER A 223 1.90 -3.46 -3.65
C SER A 223 3.02 -2.47 -4.03
N LEU A 224 3.09 -1.30 -3.38
CA LEU A 224 4.08 -0.27 -3.69
C LEU A 224 5.51 -0.62 -3.26
N GLY A 225 5.71 -1.71 -2.50
CA GLY A 225 7.03 -2.11 -2.04
C GLY A 225 8.02 -2.31 -3.18
N LEU A 226 7.58 -2.89 -4.30
CA LEU A 226 8.42 -3.06 -5.49
C LEU A 226 8.64 -1.73 -6.23
N ALA A 227 7.57 -0.95 -6.46
CA ALA A 227 7.63 0.31 -7.18
C ALA A 227 8.48 1.39 -6.47
N LEU A 228 8.61 1.30 -5.14
CA LEU A 228 9.40 2.21 -4.31
C LEU A 228 10.67 1.57 -3.76
N ALA A 229 11.08 0.42 -4.32
CA ALA A 229 12.28 -0.28 -3.88
C ALA A 229 13.51 0.65 -3.85
N GLY A 230 14.30 0.54 -2.78
CA GLY A 230 15.47 1.39 -2.55
C GLY A 230 15.18 2.79 -1.98
N ARG A 231 13.91 3.18 -1.80
CA ARG A 231 13.51 4.45 -1.16
C ARG A 231 13.15 4.31 0.32
N PHE A 232 13.09 3.08 0.84
CA PHE A 232 12.77 2.79 2.23
C PHE A 232 13.72 1.75 2.83
N THR A 233 13.78 1.67 4.17
CA THR A 233 14.61 0.66 4.87
C THR A 233 13.95 -0.71 4.88
N VAL A 234 12.65 -0.75 5.19
CA VAL A 234 11.85 -1.99 5.22
C VAL A 234 10.40 -1.69 4.82
N ALA A 235 9.74 -2.65 4.18
CA ALA A 235 8.32 -2.58 3.88
C ALA A 235 7.57 -3.66 4.67
N LEU A 236 6.38 -3.30 5.17
CA LEU A 236 5.42 -4.22 5.76
C LEU A 236 4.25 -4.37 4.79
N SER A 237 4.06 -5.60 4.31
CA SER A 237 2.96 -5.95 3.42
C SER A 237 1.64 -5.95 4.18
N ALA A 238 0.74 -5.07 3.75
CA ALA A 238 -0.61 -4.86 4.25
C ALA A 238 -1.58 -4.94 3.06
N ARG A 239 -1.76 -6.15 2.49
CA ARG A 239 -2.67 -6.34 1.35
C ARG A 239 -4.08 -5.87 1.74
N ARG A 240 -4.67 -4.96 0.96
CA ARG A 240 -6.05 -4.51 1.15
C ARG A 240 -6.98 -5.22 0.18
N ALA A 241 -8.20 -5.51 0.62
CA ALA A 241 -9.24 -6.06 -0.25
C ALA A 241 -9.99 -4.94 -0.96
N GLY A 242 -10.51 -5.29 -2.13
CA GLY A 242 -11.44 -4.45 -2.89
C GLY A 242 -10.75 -3.56 -3.92
N SER A 243 -11.13 -3.75 -5.18
CA SER A 243 -11.00 -2.72 -6.22
C SER A 243 -12.33 -1.95 -6.28
N GLY A 244 -12.56 -1.04 -5.33
CA GLY A 244 -13.83 -0.33 -5.12
C GLY A 244 -13.65 1.09 -4.56
N MET A 245 -14.71 1.72 -4.04
CA MET A 245 -14.60 3.02 -3.33
C MET A 245 -14.21 2.86 -1.85
N TYR A 246 -14.58 1.73 -1.24
CA TYR A 246 -14.25 1.40 0.14
C TYR A 246 -13.07 0.43 0.19
N HIS A 247 -11.89 0.97 0.48
CA HIS A 247 -10.74 0.13 0.81
C HIS A 247 -10.82 -0.25 2.28
N GLN A 248 -11.00 -1.53 2.53
CA GLN A 248 -10.89 -2.09 3.87
C GLN A 248 -9.47 -1.90 4.39
N SER A 249 -9.34 -1.16 5.49
CA SER A 249 -8.06 -0.85 6.11
C SER A 249 -7.84 -1.56 7.44
N GLY A 250 -8.67 -2.55 7.79
CA GLY A 250 -8.58 -3.28 9.06
C GLY A 250 -7.18 -3.87 9.27
N ILE A 251 -6.61 -4.48 8.22
CA ILE A 251 -5.25 -5.05 8.29
C ILE A 251 -4.17 -4.01 8.60
N THR A 252 -4.33 -2.76 8.15
CA THR A 252 -3.39 -1.68 8.49
C THR A 252 -3.37 -1.48 10.00
N ILE A 253 -4.56 -1.35 10.62
CA ILE A 253 -4.69 -1.20 12.08
C ILE A 253 -4.10 -2.41 12.81
N VAL A 254 -4.37 -3.63 12.34
CA VAL A 254 -3.80 -4.86 12.93
C VAL A 254 -2.27 -4.81 12.97
N ILE A 255 -1.63 -4.40 11.87
CA ILE A 255 -0.16 -4.28 11.81
C ILE A 255 0.34 -3.18 12.76
N LEU A 256 -0.34 -2.02 12.80
CA LEU A 256 0.03 -0.93 13.69
C LEU A 256 -0.11 -1.33 15.17
N ASP A 257 -1.18 -2.04 15.53
CA ASP A 257 -1.38 -2.56 16.89
C ASP A 257 -0.34 -3.61 17.26
N ALA A 258 0.03 -4.49 16.32
CA ALA A 258 1.12 -5.44 16.54
C ALA A 258 2.45 -4.71 16.81
N LEU A 259 2.80 -3.68 16.03
CA LEU A 259 3.99 -2.86 16.27
C LEU A 259 3.96 -2.21 17.66
N LEU A 260 2.83 -1.62 18.04
CA LEU A 260 2.65 -0.97 19.34
C LEU A 260 2.78 -1.96 20.50
N MET A 261 2.16 -3.14 20.39
CA MET A 261 2.26 -4.19 21.41
C MET A 261 3.68 -4.73 21.52
N ALA A 262 4.39 -4.90 20.41
CA ALA A 262 5.77 -5.33 20.42
C ALA A 262 6.71 -4.27 21.02
N LEU A 263 6.49 -2.98 20.75
CA LEU A 263 7.22 -1.87 21.40
C LEU A 263 6.95 -1.83 22.90
N ALA A 264 5.69 -1.96 23.30
CA ALA A 264 5.31 -2.00 24.72
C ALA A 264 5.95 -3.20 25.42
N ALA A 265 6.02 -4.36 24.77
CA ALA A 265 6.69 -5.55 25.31
C ALA A 265 8.21 -5.34 25.47
N ARG A 266 8.89 -4.70 24.51
CA ARG A 266 10.32 -4.35 24.62
C ARG A 266 10.60 -3.40 25.78
N HIS A 267 9.68 -2.48 26.06
CA HIS A 267 9.83 -1.44 27.07
C HIS A 267 8.80 -1.56 28.19
N ARG A 268 8.60 -2.80 28.68
CA ARG A 268 7.49 -3.17 29.57
C ARG A 268 7.31 -2.23 30.76
N ALA A 269 8.38 -1.95 31.49
CA ALA A 269 8.31 -1.09 32.68
C ALA A 269 7.83 0.33 32.32
N SER A 270 8.51 0.97 31.36
CA SER A 270 8.16 2.32 30.91
C SER A 270 6.74 2.40 30.32
N ALA A 271 6.30 1.36 29.61
CA ALA A 271 4.96 1.30 29.04
C ALA A 271 3.87 1.20 30.13
N LEU A 272 4.10 0.43 31.20
CA LEU A 272 3.17 0.34 32.34
C LEU A 272 3.12 1.66 33.11
N GLU A 273 4.28 2.26 33.40
CA GLU A 273 4.36 3.58 34.05
C GLU A 273 3.63 4.67 33.24
N ALA A 274 3.78 4.65 31.91
CA ALA A 274 3.07 5.59 31.03
C ALA A 274 1.54 5.39 31.06
N ALA A 275 1.07 4.15 31.16
CA ALA A 275 -0.35 3.84 31.28
C ALA A 275 -0.93 4.33 32.61
N GLU A 276 -0.20 4.13 33.71
CA GLU A 276 -0.59 4.62 35.04
C GLU A 276 -0.62 6.17 35.09
N GLU A 277 0.39 6.83 34.50
CA GLU A 277 0.42 8.29 34.35
C GLU A 277 -0.80 8.79 33.58
N LEU A 278 -1.09 8.16 32.43
CA LEU A 278 -2.22 8.53 31.59
C LEU A 278 -3.55 8.39 32.33
N GLN A 279 -3.72 7.33 33.12
CA GLN A 279 -4.89 7.13 33.96
C GLN A 279 -5.02 8.26 34.98
N ARG A 280 -3.94 8.57 35.71
CA ARG A 280 -3.92 9.63 36.71
C ARG A 280 -4.28 11.01 36.13
N LEU A 281 -3.76 11.34 34.95
CA LEU A 281 -4.07 12.59 34.25
C LEU A 281 -5.55 12.65 33.84
N ARG A 282 -6.12 11.55 33.33
CA ARG A 282 -7.54 11.46 32.96
C ARG A 282 -8.45 11.61 34.16
N ASP A 283 -8.11 10.98 35.28
CA ASP A 283 -8.87 11.11 36.52
C ASP A 283 -8.83 12.56 37.03
N GLY A 284 -7.70 13.26 36.85
CA GLY A 284 -7.57 14.69 37.14
C GLY A 284 -8.52 15.56 36.32
N ILE A 285 -8.62 15.30 35.00
CA ILE A 285 -9.55 16.01 34.11
C ILE A 285 -11.01 15.71 34.48
N ALA A 286 -11.34 14.45 34.74
CA ALA A 286 -12.70 14.04 35.07
C ALA A 286 -13.21 14.64 36.39
N ARG A 287 -12.32 14.92 37.35
CA ARG A 287 -12.67 15.63 38.59
C ARG A 287 -12.82 17.15 38.42
N ALA A 288 -12.27 17.71 37.34
CA ALA A 288 -12.26 19.15 37.10
C ALA A 288 -13.45 19.64 36.26
N GLY A 289 -14.18 18.72 35.61
CA GLY A 289 -15.44 18.99 34.89
C GLY A 289 -16.65 18.58 35.71
#